data_AF-A0ABC8QDQ0-F1
#
_entry.id   AF-A0ABC8QDQ0-F1
#
_cell.length_a   1.000
_cell.length_b   1.000
_cell.length_c   1.000
_cell.angle_alpha   90.00
_cell.angle_beta   90.00
_cell.angle_gamma   90.00
#
_symmetry.space_group_name_H-M   'P 1'
#
loop_
_entity.id
_entity.type
_entity.pdbx_description
1 polymer ?
#
loop_
_entity_poly.entity_id
_entity_poly.type
_entity_poly.pdbx_seq_one_letter_code
_entity_poly.pdbx_strand_id
1 'polypeptide(L)'
;MLGALPGFWPPSHGASALDDFMLVSQTISGAPLDRHAGLSCFSHLHRTDDRLIERIQALAWLVRRHPDLDGAGLVRLLDAGNALDLRAALAQLVDAWSAFGGMRILP
;
A
#
# COMPACT_ATOMS: atom_id res chain seq x y z
N MET A 1 -29.81 16.05 -2.56
CA MET A 1 -28.38 16.37 -2.73
C MET A 1 -27.71 16.22 -1.37
N LEU A 2 -27.00 15.11 -1.15
CA LEU A 2 -26.26 14.85 0.09
C LEU A 2 -24.77 15.10 -0.17
N GLY A 3 -24.15 15.86 0.74
CA GLY A 3 -22.83 16.47 0.57
C GLY A 3 -21.70 15.46 0.46
N ALA A 4 -20.92 15.61 -0.61
CA ALA A 4 -19.60 15.01 -0.73
C ALA A 4 -18.58 15.93 -0.03
N LEU A 5 -17.87 15.38 0.95
CA LEU A 5 -16.65 16.01 1.48
C LEU A 5 -15.62 16.10 0.33
N PRO A 6 -14.98 17.26 0.11
CA PRO A 6 -13.96 17.39 -0.92
C PRO A 6 -12.64 16.86 -0.37
N GLY A 7 -12.01 15.89 -1.06
CA GLY A 7 -10.56 15.84 -1.00
C GLY A 7 -9.82 14.52 -1.18
N PHE A 8 -10.47 13.35 -1.25
CA PHE A 8 -9.74 12.09 -1.47
C PHE A 8 -10.65 11.05 -2.14
N TRP A 9 -10.75 11.08 -3.48
CA TRP A 9 -11.01 9.91 -4.34
C TRP A 9 -11.01 10.35 -5.83
N PRO A 10 -10.55 9.48 -6.77
CA PRO A 10 -11.26 8.25 -7.07
C PRO A 10 -10.45 6.99 -6.81
N PRO A 11 -11.12 5.83 -6.66
CA PRO A 11 -10.46 4.55 -6.67
C PRO A 11 -9.99 4.35 -8.11
N SER A 12 -8.82 3.77 -8.32
CA SER A 12 -8.43 3.40 -9.68
C SER A 12 -9.39 2.29 -10.14
N HIS A 13 -10.48 2.65 -10.81
CA HIS A 13 -11.58 1.76 -11.25
C HIS A 13 -11.17 0.72 -12.32
N GLY A 14 -9.87 0.48 -12.50
CA GLY A 14 -9.32 -0.47 -13.46
C GLY A 14 -8.20 -1.37 -12.92
N ALA A 15 -7.59 -1.04 -11.76
CA ALA A 15 -6.59 -1.91 -11.14
C ALA A 15 -7.25 -2.78 -10.07
N SER A 16 -6.92 -4.06 -10.01
CA SER A 16 -7.38 -4.90 -8.90
C SER A 16 -6.76 -4.40 -7.59
N ALA A 17 -7.45 -4.56 -6.46
CA ALA A 17 -6.87 -4.28 -5.14
C ALA A 17 -5.56 -5.07 -4.90
N LEU A 18 -5.42 -6.23 -5.56
CA LEU A 18 -4.17 -6.97 -5.61
C LEU A 18 -3.06 -6.21 -6.37
N ASP A 19 -3.37 -5.57 -7.49
CA ASP A 19 -2.37 -4.82 -8.26
C ASP A 19 -1.93 -3.56 -7.51
N ASP A 20 -2.85 -2.90 -6.80
CA ASP A 20 -2.53 -1.80 -5.88
C ASP A 20 -1.60 -2.27 -4.75
N PHE A 21 -1.93 -3.42 -4.14
CA PHE A 21 -1.09 -4.04 -3.13
C PHE A 21 0.31 -4.39 -3.66
N MET A 22 0.39 -5.00 -4.86
CA MET A 22 1.66 -5.37 -5.48
C MET A 22 2.50 -4.14 -5.80
N LEU A 23 1.89 -3.06 -6.31
CA LEU A 23 2.57 -1.81 -6.61
C LEU A 23 3.22 -1.22 -5.35
N VAL A 24 2.46 -1.09 -4.27
CA VAL A 24 2.96 -0.56 -3.00
C VAL A 24 4.05 -1.46 -2.42
N SER A 25 3.84 -2.78 -2.44
CA SER A 25 4.81 -3.75 -1.92
C SER A 25 6.15 -3.71 -2.67
N GLN A 26 6.10 -3.64 -4.00
CA GLN A 26 7.31 -3.54 -4.84
C GLN A 26 8.05 -2.24 -4.58
N THR A 27 7.33 -1.13 -4.42
CA THR A 27 7.90 0.19 -4.09
C THR A 27 8.67 0.15 -2.77
N ILE A 28 8.10 -0.46 -1.74
CA ILE A 28 8.77 -0.59 -0.42
C ILE A 28 9.99 -1.49 -0.53
N SER A 29 9.87 -2.61 -1.25
CA SER A 29 10.96 -3.58 -1.39
C SER A 29 12.11 -3.12 -2.29
N GLY A 30 11.86 -2.14 -3.16
CA GLY A 30 12.80 -1.71 -4.20
C GLY A 30 13.06 -2.78 -5.28
N ALA A 31 12.26 -3.85 -5.34
CA ALA A 31 12.45 -4.99 -6.22
C ALA A 31 11.12 -5.53 -6.77
N PRO A 32 11.12 -6.19 -7.93
CA PRO A 32 9.96 -6.94 -8.38
C PRO A 32 9.66 -8.09 -7.40
N LEU A 33 8.39 -8.28 -7.09
CA LEU A 33 7.91 -9.32 -6.18
C LEU A 33 7.11 -10.37 -6.94
N ASP A 34 7.17 -11.61 -6.46
CA ASP A 34 6.37 -12.69 -7.00
C ASP A 34 4.87 -12.44 -6.78
N ARG A 35 4.10 -12.54 -7.87
CA ARG A 35 2.65 -12.24 -7.86
C ARG A 35 1.85 -13.30 -7.09
N HIS A 36 2.31 -14.55 -7.05
CA HIS A 36 1.60 -15.62 -6.35
C HIS A 36 1.78 -15.51 -4.83
N ALA A 37 3.00 -15.20 -4.38
CA ALA A 37 3.30 -14.83 -3.00
C ALA A 37 2.50 -13.58 -2.59
N GLY A 38 2.42 -12.58 -3.47
CA GLY A 38 1.63 -11.38 -3.26
C GLY A 38 0.13 -11.65 -3.10
N LEU A 39 -0.45 -12.50 -3.96
CA LEU A 39 -1.84 -12.92 -3.80
C LEU A 39 -2.09 -13.65 -2.46
N SER A 40 -1.16 -14.50 -2.05
CA SER A 40 -1.26 -15.23 -0.78
C SER A 40 -1.21 -14.29 0.44
N CYS A 41 -0.26 -13.34 0.43
CA CYS A 41 -0.13 -12.31 1.47
C CYS A 41 -1.36 -11.39 1.51
N PHE A 42 -1.79 -10.89 0.34
CA PHE A 42 -2.99 -10.05 0.21
C PHE A 42 -4.26 -10.76 0.71
N SER A 43 -4.45 -12.04 0.36
CA SER A 43 -5.62 -12.81 0.81
C SER A 43 -5.66 -12.98 2.33
N HIS A 44 -4.49 -13.10 2.97
CA HIS A 44 -4.39 -13.18 4.42
C HIS A 44 -4.74 -11.84 5.09
N LEU A 45 -4.19 -10.75 4.58
CA LEU A 45 -4.47 -9.38 5.06
C LEU A 45 -5.94 -9.00 4.87
N HIS A 46 -6.52 -9.28 3.71
CA HIS A 46 -7.89 -8.90 3.38
C HIS A 46 -8.93 -9.52 4.32
N ARG A 47 -8.70 -10.76 4.81
CA ARG A 47 -9.60 -11.39 5.79
C ARG A 47 -9.65 -10.68 7.15
N THR A 48 -8.67 -9.82 7.43
CA THR A 48 -8.46 -9.25 8.76
C THR A 48 -9.05 -7.84 8.89
N ASP A 49 -9.00 -7.01 7.84
CA ASP A 49 -9.49 -5.63 7.89
C ASP A 49 -9.92 -5.12 6.50
N ASP A 50 -11.21 -4.86 6.30
CA ASP A 50 -11.74 -4.28 5.06
C ASP A 50 -11.25 -2.84 4.81
N ARG A 51 -10.98 -2.07 5.88
CA ARG A 51 -10.46 -0.69 5.76
C ARG A 51 -9.01 -0.67 5.29
N LEU A 52 -8.31 -1.79 5.36
CA LEU A 52 -6.96 -1.92 4.84
C LEU A 52 -6.93 -1.77 3.31
N ILE A 53 -7.97 -2.22 2.59
CA ILE A 53 -8.05 -2.06 1.14
C ILE A 53 -8.07 -0.58 0.76
N GLU A 54 -8.88 0.23 1.44
CA GLU A 54 -8.96 1.68 1.18
C GLU A 54 -7.60 2.36 1.39
N ARG A 55 -6.88 1.98 2.46
CA ARG A 55 -5.54 2.49 2.75
C ARG A 55 -4.51 2.03 1.72
N ILE A 56 -4.56 0.78 1.26
CA ILE A 56 -3.71 0.27 0.17
C ILE A 56 -3.97 1.04 -1.13
N GLN A 57 -5.22 1.30 -1.48
CA GLN A 57 -5.58 2.08 -2.66
C GLN A 57 -5.07 3.52 -2.58
N ALA A 58 -5.17 4.15 -1.40
CA ALA A 58 -4.62 5.49 -1.16
C ALA A 58 -3.07 5.50 -1.28
N LEU A 59 -2.38 4.49 -0.73
CA LEU A 59 -0.93 4.33 -0.89
C LEU A 59 -0.55 4.12 -2.37
N ALA A 60 -1.27 3.27 -3.09
CA ALA A 60 -1.04 3.01 -4.51
C ALA A 60 -1.24 4.27 -5.36
N TRP A 61 -2.25 5.08 -5.03
CA TRP A 61 -2.46 6.38 -5.66
C TRP A 61 -1.28 7.34 -5.44
N LEU A 62 -0.72 7.38 -4.21
CA LEU A 62 0.47 8.19 -3.92
C LEU A 62 1.68 7.73 -4.73
N VAL A 63 1.93 6.42 -4.78
CA VAL A 63 3.03 5.84 -5.57
C VAL A 63 2.87 6.18 -7.06
N ARG A 64 1.67 6.05 -7.63
CA ARG A 64 1.42 6.42 -9.03
C ARG A 64 1.67 7.90 -9.31
N ARG A 65 1.41 8.77 -8.34
CA ARG A 65 1.63 10.22 -8.47
C ARG A 65 3.10 10.63 -8.33
N HIS A 66 3.91 9.75 -7.74
CA HIS A 66 5.34 9.95 -7.51
C HIS A 66 6.11 8.70 -7.97
N PRO A 67 6.27 8.44 -9.28
CA PRO A 67 6.85 7.19 -9.79
C PRO A 67 8.33 6.98 -9.41
N ASP A 68 9.07 8.05 -9.11
CA ASP A 68 10.48 8.00 -8.69
C ASP A 68 10.67 7.78 -7.19
N LEU A 69 9.58 7.61 -6.44
CA LEU A 69 9.58 7.51 -5.00
C LEU A 69 9.88 6.07 -4.57
N ASP A 70 10.95 5.90 -3.81
CA ASP A 70 11.31 4.64 -3.17
C ASP A 70 10.58 4.46 -1.83
N GLY A 71 10.74 3.30 -1.19
CA GLY A 71 10.14 3.02 0.12
C GLY A 71 10.46 4.07 1.19
N ALA A 72 11.71 4.56 1.23
CA ALA A 72 12.11 5.61 2.17
C ALA A 72 11.46 6.98 1.85
N GLY A 73 11.33 7.31 0.56
CA GLY A 73 10.60 8.47 0.08
C GLY A 73 9.12 8.43 0.46
N LEU A 74 8.49 7.25 0.37
CA LEU A 74 7.09 7.06 0.79
C LEU A 74 6.91 7.32 2.27
N VAL A 75 7.77 6.74 3.11
CA VAL A 75 7.78 6.96 4.56
C VAL A 75 7.88 8.46 4.88
N ARG A 76 8.83 9.18 4.25
CA ARG A 76 9.02 10.62 4.45
C ARG A 76 7.83 11.45 3.99
N LEU A 77 7.19 11.07 2.88
CA LEU A 77 6.00 11.75 2.36
C LEU A 77 4.83 11.62 3.34
N LEU A 78 4.62 10.41 3.88
CA LEU A 78 3.56 10.15 4.86
C LEU A 78 3.81 10.91 6.17
N ASP A 79 5.06 10.97 6.62
CA ASP A 79 5.45 11.72 7.82
C ASP A 79 5.23 13.23 7.64
N ALA A 80 5.65 13.79 6.50
CA ALA A 80 5.43 15.20 6.18
C ALA A 80 3.95 15.57 6.06
N GLY A 81 3.12 14.65 5.57
CA GLY A 81 1.67 14.80 5.45
C GLY A 81 0.89 14.49 6.73
N ASN A 82 1.56 14.12 7.84
CA ASN A 82 0.94 13.64 9.07
C ASN A 82 -0.10 12.50 8.84
N ALA A 83 0.16 11.65 7.84
CA ALA A 83 -0.75 10.60 7.39
C ALA A 83 -0.55 9.31 8.21
N LEU A 84 -0.80 9.38 9.53
CA LEU A 84 -0.53 8.30 10.48
C LEU A 84 -1.24 6.99 10.13
N ASP A 85 -2.50 7.05 9.66
CA ASP A 85 -3.25 5.85 9.26
C ASP A 85 -2.61 5.13 8.06
N LEU A 86 -2.10 5.88 7.09
CA LEU A 86 -1.41 5.31 5.92
C LEU A 86 -0.05 4.76 6.31
N ARG A 87 0.66 5.40 7.24
CA ARG A 87 1.91 4.88 7.80
C ARG A 87 1.69 3.59 8.58
N ALA A 88 0.62 3.50 9.37
CA ALA A 88 0.26 2.29 10.08
C ALA A 88 -0.14 1.15 9.12
N ALA A 89 -0.83 1.46 8.02
CA ALA A 89 -1.09 0.49 6.97
C ALA A 89 0.21 0.02 6.30
N LEU A 90 1.13 0.92 6.00
CA LEU A 90 2.43 0.59 5.43
C LEU A 90 3.21 -0.39 6.33
N ALA A 91 3.23 -0.13 7.64
CA ALA A 91 3.84 -1.02 8.61
C ALA A 91 3.18 -2.42 8.64
N GLN A 92 1.85 -2.48 8.61
CA GLN A 92 1.12 -3.76 8.53
C GLN A 92 1.45 -4.56 7.25
N LEU A 93 1.66 -3.87 6.12
CA LEU A 93 2.10 -4.53 4.88
C LEU A 93 3.50 -5.15 5.07
N VAL A 94 4.43 -4.40 5.65
CA VAL A 94 5.79 -4.88 5.97
C VAL A 94 5.75 -6.10 6.88
N ASP A 95 4.94 -6.04 7.95
CA ASP A 95 4.81 -7.14 8.91
C ASP A 95 4.23 -8.39 8.26
N ALA A 96 3.22 -8.24 7.40
CA ALA A 96 2.61 -9.36 6.70
C ALA A 96 3.59 -10.06 5.74
N TRP A 97 4.39 -9.29 4.99
CA TRP A 97 5.43 -9.85 4.14
C TRP A 97 6.55 -10.52 4.92
N SER A 98 6.92 -9.96 6.08
CA SER A 98 7.91 -10.53 6.99
C SER A 98 7.45 -11.86 7.57
N ALA A 99 6.17 -11.95 7.98
CA ALA A 99 5.56 -13.19 8.45
C ALA A 99 5.48 -14.28 7.36
N PHE A 100 5.35 -13.88 6.09
CA PHE A 100 5.38 -14.78 4.94
C PHE A 100 6.80 -15.23 4.53
N GLY A 101 7.86 -14.66 5.12
CA GLY A 101 9.25 -14.97 4.78
C GLY A 101 9.71 -14.46 3.41
N GLY A 102 8.91 -13.61 2.76
CA GLY A 102 9.09 -13.20 1.35
C GLY A 102 9.83 -11.88 1.14
N MET A 103 9.96 -11.04 2.17
CA MET A 103 10.56 -9.70 2.03
C MET A 103 11.55 -9.41 3.16
N ARG A 104 12.84 -9.25 2.81
CA ARG A 104 13.87 -8.77 3.72
C ARG A 104 14.01 -7.26 3.50
N ILE A 105 13.23 -6.47 4.23
CA ILE A 105 13.27 -5.01 4.11
C ILE A 105 14.60 -4.53 4.70
N LEU A 106 15.37 -3.79 3.91
CA LEU A 106 16.62 -3.18 4.38
C LEU A 106 16.31 -2.14 5.48
N PRO A 107 17.12 -2.10 6.56
CA PRO A 107 17.00 -1.11 7.63
C PRO A 107 17.27 0.33 7.15
#